data_AF-A0A1I6U0I7-F1
#
_entry.id   AF-A0A1I6U0I7-F1
#
_cell.length_a   1.000
_cell.length_b   1.000
_cell.length_c   1.000
_cell.angle_alpha   90.00
_cell.angle_beta   90.00
_cell.angle_gamma   90.00
#
_symmetry.space_group_name_H-M   'P 1'
#
loop_
_entity.id
_entity.type
_entity.pdbx_description
1 polymer ?
#
loop_
_entity_poly.entity_id
_entity_poly.type
_entity_poly.pdbx_seq_one_letter_code
_entity_poly.pdbx_strand_id
1 'polypeptide(L)'
;MTGGYDERCAADLANVGDGRDLSRADRAWLARVVTGAVRPNRDKPLWDLAHALAALAEAAGARDGRDLITLALDPGLARPAALSARFGGGPAVDDRGPVLGTAWSTGWAGLARLLALAEFVLTAEDLAQFATVAGWLDELAAAPDAESAAILAKRLARHFTAYRNAHLPLAPLERRFRALLTFLGGRRSVADDDILDFWRAEMATGERPGFRIVAEHFVTFEAAGRLLEGLAALSAPAALDAHAGWEERLDAALGDLATAEPAAALATLLADWPEGPKILTGAEREDLADFLRLEPYHRTRPLTTLRAVSFGRVQSGIANRLRRGGGGAAIAERATCLEAESYAELRTRAGLLAAHLGRMLRIAAALRIADRDALPEAVRGALEAAEADLRRVRRAGFDDRAGLSAGFAAAEPALLRLAEAAAELERSLDGLARHRPLDALFPADRDIFAVAFAAAYAGEAAA
;
A
#
# COMPACT_ATOMS: atom_id res chain seq x y z
N MET A 1 5.46 1.72 3.13
CA MET A 1 4.21 1.05 2.66
C MET A 1 3.38 2.07 1.92
N THR A 2 3.85 2.42 0.73
CA THR A 2 3.21 3.31 -0.24
C THR A 2 2.48 2.40 -1.23
N GLY A 3 1.18 2.58 -1.44
CA GLY A 3 0.43 1.83 -2.47
C GLY A 3 -0.32 0.55 -2.05
N GLY A 4 -0.28 0.12 -0.79
CA GLY A 4 -1.10 -1.03 -0.35
C GLY A 4 -0.68 -2.41 -0.91
N TYR A 5 0.40 -2.47 -1.68
CA TYR A 5 1.14 -3.67 -2.04
C TYR A 5 2.62 -3.43 -1.77
N ASP A 6 3.35 -4.48 -1.39
CA ASP A 6 4.80 -4.41 -1.26
C ASP A 6 5.44 -4.38 -2.66
N GLU A 7 6.03 -3.24 -3.01
CA GLU A 7 6.70 -3.00 -4.29
C GLU A 7 7.80 -4.03 -4.55
N ARG A 8 8.45 -4.54 -3.50
CA ARG A 8 9.50 -5.55 -3.61
C ARG A 8 8.92 -6.90 -4.03
N CYS A 9 7.85 -7.36 -3.37
CA CYS A 9 7.11 -8.55 -3.80
C CYS A 9 6.57 -8.42 -5.24
N ALA A 10 6.11 -7.22 -5.63
CA ALA A 10 5.65 -6.98 -6.99
C ALA A 10 6.79 -7.08 -8.02
N ALA A 11 7.96 -6.51 -7.72
CA ALA A 11 9.15 -6.60 -8.56
C ALA A 11 9.66 -8.05 -8.68
N ASP A 12 9.73 -8.80 -7.57
CA ASP A 12 10.11 -10.22 -7.56
C ASP A 12 9.17 -11.05 -8.48
N LEU A 13 7.85 -10.81 -8.40
CA LEU A 13 6.87 -11.49 -9.26
C LEU A 13 7.00 -11.10 -10.74
N ALA A 14 7.27 -9.82 -11.03
CA ALA A 14 7.45 -9.34 -12.39
C ALA A 14 8.71 -9.95 -13.04
N ASN A 15 9.83 -9.98 -12.30
CA ASN A 15 11.09 -10.55 -12.76
C ASN A 15 10.93 -12.02 -13.20
N VAL A 16 10.26 -12.84 -12.39
CA VAL A 16 9.99 -14.24 -12.74
C VAL A 16 8.98 -14.33 -13.90
N GLY A 17 7.96 -13.49 -13.88
CA GLY A 17 6.94 -13.44 -14.92
C GLY A 17 7.51 -13.14 -16.31
N ASP A 18 8.44 -12.20 -16.38
CA ASP A 18 9.10 -11.77 -17.62
C ASP A 18 10.24 -12.73 -17.99
N GLY A 19 11.07 -13.15 -17.04
CA GLY A 19 12.18 -14.08 -17.26
C GLY A 19 11.75 -15.43 -17.83
N ARG A 20 10.55 -15.91 -17.46
CA ARG A 20 9.97 -17.17 -17.96
C ARG A 20 8.89 -16.98 -19.03
N ASP A 21 8.62 -15.76 -19.46
CA ASP A 21 7.54 -15.45 -20.42
C ASP A 21 6.20 -16.11 -20.01
N LEU A 22 5.84 -15.93 -18.73
CA LEU A 22 4.66 -16.54 -18.15
C LEU A 22 3.38 -15.93 -18.74
N SER A 23 2.41 -16.80 -19.06
CA SER A 23 1.08 -16.35 -19.46
C SER A 23 0.39 -15.57 -18.34
N ARG A 24 -0.61 -14.74 -18.67
CA ARG A 24 -1.41 -14.02 -17.66
C ARG A 24 -2.01 -14.96 -16.61
N ALA A 25 -2.45 -16.15 -17.02
CA ALA A 25 -3.00 -17.15 -16.12
C ALA A 25 -1.95 -17.72 -15.16
N ASP A 26 -0.72 -17.92 -15.64
CA ASP A 26 0.39 -18.45 -14.84
C ASP A 26 0.97 -17.40 -13.89
N ARG A 27 1.07 -16.13 -14.33
CA ARG A 27 1.40 -14.99 -13.46
C ARG A 27 0.38 -14.85 -12.34
N ALA A 28 -0.92 -14.93 -12.65
CA ALA A 28 -1.99 -14.89 -11.65
C ALA A 28 -1.97 -16.11 -10.71
N TRP A 29 -1.60 -17.29 -11.20
CA TRP A 29 -1.38 -18.45 -10.35
C TRP A 29 -0.21 -18.23 -9.39
N LEU A 30 0.95 -17.80 -9.89
CA LEU A 30 2.15 -17.55 -9.08
C LEU A 30 1.87 -16.51 -7.99
N ALA A 31 1.23 -15.39 -8.36
CA ALA A 31 0.82 -14.37 -7.40
C ALA A 31 -0.08 -14.92 -6.28
N ARG A 32 -1.06 -15.78 -6.62
CA ARG A 32 -1.92 -16.43 -5.60
C ARG A 32 -1.13 -17.36 -4.68
N VAL A 33 -0.13 -18.07 -5.20
CA VAL A 33 0.73 -18.93 -4.39
C VAL A 33 1.59 -18.10 -3.44
N VAL A 34 2.29 -17.09 -3.94
CA VAL A 34 3.15 -16.21 -3.15
C VAL A 34 2.36 -15.51 -2.05
N THR A 35 1.18 -14.99 -2.39
CA THR A 35 0.30 -14.30 -1.42
C THR A 35 -0.46 -15.22 -0.47
N GLY A 36 -0.45 -16.55 -0.69
CA GLY A 36 -1.16 -17.50 0.16
C GLY A 36 -2.69 -17.54 -0.06
N ALA A 37 -3.14 -17.05 -1.22
CA ALA A 37 -4.54 -17.03 -1.65
C ALA A 37 -5.04 -18.39 -2.22
N VAL A 38 -4.25 -19.46 -2.09
CA VAL A 38 -4.66 -20.82 -2.48
C VAL A 38 -5.52 -21.46 -1.38
N ARG A 39 -6.59 -22.16 -1.77
CA ARG A 39 -7.56 -22.82 -0.89
C ARG A 39 -7.83 -24.27 -1.35
N PRO A 40 -8.19 -25.19 -0.45
CA PRO A 40 -8.34 -25.02 1.00
C PRO A 40 -6.99 -24.95 1.74
N ASN A 41 -5.93 -25.51 1.17
CA ASN A 41 -4.59 -25.50 1.74
C ASN A 41 -3.67 -24.54 0.98
N ARG A 42 -3.29 -23.45 1.64
CA ARG A 42 -2.42 -22.40 1.07
C ARG A 42 -0.99 -22.87 0.75
N ASP A 43 -0.51 -23.93 1.43
CA ASP A 43 0.86 -24.41 1.32
C ASP A 43 0.97 -25.66 0.42
N LYS A 44 -0.15 -26.12 -0.16
CA LYS A 44 -0.16 -27.22 -1.15
C LYS A 44 0.83 -27.00 -2.31
N PRO A 45 0.92 -25.81 -2.94
CA PRO A 45 1.85 -25.60 -4.04
C PRO A 45 3.33 -25.75 -3.65
N LEU A 46 3.70 -25.45 -2.41
CA LEU A 46 5.07 -25.64 -1.89
C LEU A 46 5.38 -27.12 -1.66
N TRP A 47 4.36 -27.88 -1.25
CA TRP A 47 4.44 -29.33 -1.18
C TRP A 47 4.57 -29.95 -2.58
N ASP A 48 3.74 -29.52 -3.55
CA ASP A 48 3.83 -29.97 -4.94
C ASP A 48 5.19 -29.61 -5.56
N LEU A 49 5.74 -28.42 -5.25
CA LEU A 49 7.08 -28.01 -5.70
C LEU A 49 8.17 -28.93 -5.18
N ALA A 50 8.17 -29.23 -3.87
CA ALA A 50 9.21 -30.08 -3.28
C ALA A 50 9.22 -31.48 -3.92
N HIS A 51 8.05 -32.03 -4.21
CA HIS A 51 7.92 -33.34 -4.87
C HIS A 51 8.33 -33.28 -6.34
N ALA A 52 8.02 -32.18 -7.03
CA ALA A 52 8.48 -31.95 -8.40
C ALA A 52 10.01 -31.86 -8.49
N LEU A 53 10.67 -31.19 -7.54
CA LEU A 53 12.13 -31.09 -7.50
C LEU A 53 12.79 -32.45 -7.19
N ALA A 54 12.17 -33.28 -6.34
CA ALA A 54 12.65 -34.64 -6.09
C ALA A 54 12.53 -35.52 -7.35
N ALA A 55 11.37 -35.50 -8.02
CA ALA A 55 11.17 -36.21 -9.28
C ALA A 55 12.15 -35.74 -10.36
N LEU A 56 12.44 -34.44 -10.42
CA LEU A 56 13.44 -33.89 -11.34
C LEU A 56 14.87 -34.31 -10.98
N ALA A 57 15.20 -34.40 -9.69
CA ALA A 57 16.51 -34.91 -9.26
C ALA A 57 16.70 -36.36 -9.73
N GLU A 58 15.69 -37.22 -9.58
CA GLU A 58 15.72 -38.59 -10.09
C GLU A 58 15.81 -38.63 -11.62
N ALA A 59 14.94 -37.88 -12.31
CA ALA A 59 14.87 -37.86 -13.78
C ALA A 59 16.15 -37.33 -14.44
N ALA A 60 16.81 -36.35 -13.82
CA ALA A 60 18.02 -35.72 -14.35
C ALA A 60 19.31 -36.35 -13.81
N GLY A 61 19.24 -37.24 -12.81
CA GLY A 61 20.41 -37.76 -12.11
C GLY A 61 21.21 -36.65 -11.41
N ALA A 62 20.51 -35.74 -10.73
CA ALA A 62 21.14 -34.60 -10.05
C ALA A 62 22.12 -35.10 -8.97
N ARG A 63 23.33 -34.53 -8.96
CA ARG A 63 24.41 -34.93 -8.02
C ARG A 63 24.45 -34.05 -6.79
N ASP A 64 23.99 -32.81 -6.93
CA ASP A 64 23.98 -31.79 -5.90
C ASP A 64 22.81 -30.81 -6.15
N GLY A 65 22.62 -29.88 -5.21
CA GLY A 65 21.60 -28.85 -5.32
C GLY A 65 21.84 -27.89 -6.48
N ARG A 66 23.08 -27.75 -6.98
CA ARG A 66 23.40 -26.89 -8.12
C ARG A 66 22.81 -27.43 -9.42
N ASP A 67 22.80 -28.74 -9.62
CA ASP A 67 22.11 -29.37 -10.74
C ASP A 67 20.60 -29.01 -10.72
N LEU A 68 19.96 -29.07 -9.55
CA LEU A 68 18.55 -28.66 -9.38
C LEU A 68 18.31 -27.17 -9.57
N ILE A 69 19.18 -26.31 -9.05
CA ILE A 69 19.12 -24.85 -9.27
C ILE A 69 19.22 -24.54 -10.76
N THR A 70 20.12 -25.22 -11.47
CA THR A 70 20.28 -25.04 -12.91
C THR A 70 18.97 -25.35 -13.65
N LEU A 71 18.28 -26.42 -13.28
CA LEU A 71 16.96 -26.75 -13.83
C LEU A 71 15.87 -25.74 -13.42
N ALA A 72 15.87 -25.31 -12.15
CA ALA A 72 14.91 -24.34 -11.62
C ALA A 72 15.05 -22.94 -12.24
N LEU A 73 16.24 -22.58 -12.69
CA LEU A 73 16.53 -21.28 -13.31
C LEU A 73 16.70 -21.35 -14.84
N ASP A 74 16.44 -22.52 -15.46
CA ASP A 74 16.52 -22.67 -16.92
C ASP A 74 15.27 -22.10 -17.60
N PRO A 75 15.37 -20.94 -18.31
CA PRO A 75 14.21 -20.36 -19.00
C PRO A 75 13.72 -21.24 -20.15
N GLY A 76 14.56 -22.12 -20.69
CA GLY A 76 14.19 -23.11 -21.71
C GLY A 76 13.17 -24.13 -21.20
N LEU A 77 13.00 -24.27 -19.89
CA LEU A 77 12.05 -25.18 -19.25
C LEU A 77 10.73 -24.50 -18.84
N ALA A 78 10.49 -23.27 -19.29
CA ALA A 78 9.23 -22.56 -19.03
C ALA A 78 8.02 -23.14 -19.78
N ARG A 79 8.23 -23.93 -20.84
CA ARG A 79 7.16 -24.45 -21.70
C ARG A 79 6.94 -25.96 -21.49
N PRO A 80 5.67 -26.43 -21.43
CA PRO A 80 5.36 -27.85 -21.22
C PRO A 80 5.99 -28.77 -22.27
N ALA A 81 6.03 -28.35 -23.54
CA ALA A 81 6.62 -29.12 -24.62
C ALA A 81 8.13 -29.32 -24.45
N ALA A 82 8.85 -28.31 -23.96
CA ALA A 82 10.29 -28.40 -23.71
C ALA A 82 10.59 -29.35 -22.54
N LEU A 83 9.78 -29.30 -21.48
CA LEU A 83 9.86 -30.25 -20.37
C LEU A 83 9.61 -31.70 -20.83
N SER A 84 8.54 -31.91 -21.61
CA SER A 84 8.23 -33.24 -22.15
C SER A 84 9.31 -33.75 -23.09
N ALA A 85 9.90 -32.90 -23.94
CA ALA A 85 10.98 -33.30 -24.83
C ALA A 85 12.26 -33.68 -24.07
N ARG A 86 12.55 -32.99 -22.95
CA ARG A 86 13.75 -33.23 -22.15
C ARG A 86 13.62 -34.44 -21.22
N PHE A 87 12.45 -34.64 -20.61
CA PHE A 87 12.26 -35.62 -19.53
C PHE A 87 11.27 -36.74 -19.86
N GLY A 88 10.54 -36.68 -20.97
CA GLY A 88 9.42 -37.58 -21.25
C GLY A 88 9.74 -39.08 -21.33
N GLY A 89 11.01 -39.47 -21.48
CA GLY A 89 11.47 -40.86 -21.43
C GLY A 89 12.34 -41.19 -20.22
N GLY A 90 12.42 -40.29 -19.23
CA GLY A 90 13.27 -40.45 -18.05
C GLY A 90 12.65 -41.36 -16.98
N PRO A 91 13.46 -41.78 -15.98
CA PRO A 91 12.90 -42.40 -14.78
C PRO A 91 11.97 -41.39 -14.07
N ALA A 92 10.99 -41.91 -13.32
CA ALA A 92 10.04 -41.08 -12.56
C ALA A 92 9.12 -40.21 -13.45
N VAL A 93 8.71 -40.71 -14.61
CA VAL A 93 7.74 -40.07 -15.52
C VAL A 93 6.68 -41.08 -15.98
N ASP A 94 5.42 -40.65 -16.03
CA ASP A 94 4.29 -41.37 -16.64
C ASP A 94 3.80 -40.66 -17.92
N ASP A 95 2.71 -41.17 -18.51
CA ASP A 95 2.13 -40.62 -19.74
C ASP A 95 1.68 -39.14 -19.62
N ARG A 96 1.53 -38.62 -18.40
CA ARG A 96 1.06 -37.25 -18.12
C ARG A 96 2.20 -36.33 -17.69
N GLY A 97 3.23 -36.84 -17.04
CA GLY A 97 4.37 -36.06 -16.59
C GLY A 97 5.15 -36.71 -15.44
N PRO A 98 5.89 -35.91 -14.66
CA PRO A 98 6.67 -36.41 -13.55
C PRO A 98 5.81 -37.06 -12.46
N VAL A 99 6.33 -38.14 -11.88
CA VAL A 99 5.77 -38.86 -10.75
C VAL A 99 6.82 -39.01 -9.65
N LEU A 100 6.39 -39.12 -8.39
CA LEU A 100 7.29 -39.47 -7.28
C LEU A 100 6.61 -40.52 -6.41
N GLY A 101 7.14 -41.74 -6.44
CA GLY A 101 6.48 -42.90 -5.84
C GLY A 101 5.07 -43.12 -6.38
N THR A 102 4.15 -43.58 -5.52
CA THR A 102 2.73 -43.80 -5.88
C THR A 102 1.80 -42.67 -5.44
N ALA A 103 2.31 -41.69 -4.70
CA ALA A 103 1.50 -40.71 -3.97
C ALA A 103 1.44 -39.32 -4.63
N TRP A 104 2.35 -39.02 -5.57
CA TRP A 104 2.42 -37.72 -6.22
C TRP A 104 2.66 -37.81 -7.73
N SER A 105 1.94 -36.97 -8.48
CA SER A 105 2.18 -36.74 -9.90
C SER A 105 1.74 -35.34 -10.32
N THR A 106 2.30 -34.85 -11.43
CA THR A 106 1.88 -33.60 -12.04
C THR A 106 1.99 -33.67 -13.57
N GLY A 107 1.24 -32.82 -14.27
CA GLY A 107 1.40 -32.68 -15.73
C GLY A 107 2.56 -31.76 -16.08
N TRP A 108 3.05 -31.79 -17.32
CA TRP A 108 4.12 -30.90 -17.80
C TRP A 108 3.83 -29.41 -17.61
N ALA A 109 2.58 -28.98 -17.76
CA ALA A 109 2.17 -27.61 -17.46
C ALA A 109 2.18 -27.29 -15.97
N GLY A 110 1.86 -28.27 -15.13
CA GLY A 110 2.00 -28.16 -13.68
C GLY A 110 3.47 -28.01 -13.29
N LEU A 111 4.36 -28.83 -13.86
CA LEU A 111 5.79 -28.73 -13.63
C LEU A 111 6.35 -27.37 -14.03
N ALA A 112 5.99 -26.84 -15.20
CA ALA A 112 6.43 -25.51 -15.65
C ALA A 112 6.07 -24.39 -14.65
N ARG A 113 4.85 -24.44 -14.10
CA ARG A 113 4.41 -23.51 -13.04
C ARG A 113 5.20 -23.68 -11.75
N LEU A 114 5.45 -24.92 -11.34
CA LEU A 114 6.24 -25.21 -10.14
C LEU A 114 7.68 -24.72 -10.30
N LEU A 115 8.28 -24.84 -11.48
CA LEU A 115 9.61 -24.27 -11.74
C LEU A 115 9.62 -22.73 -11.69
N ALA A 116 8.54 -22.06 -12.10
CA ALA A 116 8.41 -20.62 -11.87
C ALA A 116 8.33 -20.27 -10.37
N LEU A 117 7.63 -21.09 -9.57
CA LEU A 117 7.64 -20.94 -8.12
C LEU A 117 9.03 -21.21 -7.53
N ALA A 118 9.77 -22.18 -8.05
CA ALA A 118 11.14 -22.49 -7.63
C ALA A 118 12.07 -21.30 -7.90
N GLU A 119 11.98 -20.69 -9.08
CA GLU A 119 12.73 -19.49 -9.42
C GLU A 119 12.40 -18.36 -8.44
N PHE A 120 11.13 -18.08 -8.18
CA PHE A 120 10.73 -17.07 -7.19
C PHE A 120 11.34 -17.35 -5.80
N VAL A 121 11.28 -18.59 -5.32
CA VAL A 121 11.88 -18.99 -4.03
C VAL A 121 13.38 -18.71 -3.98
N LEU A 122 14.08 -18.91 -5.10
CA LEU A 122 15.53 -18.72 -5.20
C LEU A 122 15.91 -17.25 -5.34
N THR A 123 15.13 -16.45 -6.08
CA THR A 123 15.51 -15.10 -6.51
C THR A 123 14.91 -13.96 -5.70
N ALA A 124 13.82 -14.22 -4.96
CA ALA A 124 13.14 -13.20 -4.16
C ALA A 124 14.08 -12.49 -3.18
N GLU A 125 13.74 -11.23 -2.88
CA GLU A 125 14.51 -10.35 -1.99
C GLU A 125 15.98 -10.19 -2.39
N ASP A 126 16.27 -10.07 -3.68
CA ASP A 126 17.64 -9.95 -4.21
C ASP A 126 18.53 -11.13 -3.77
N LEU A 127 18.02 -12.36 -3.91
CA LEU A 127 18.73 -13.60 -3.57
C LEU A 127 19.04 -13.75 -2.06
N ALA A 128 18.36 -13.03 -1.18
CA ALA A 128 18.67 -13.03 0.27
C ALA A 128 18.67 -14.44 0.90
N GLN A 129 17.90 -15.37 0.34
CA GLN A 129 17.72 -16.72 0.87
C GLN A 129 18.32 -17.81 -0.03
N PHE A 130 18.99 -17.40 -1.11
CA PHE A 130 19.50 -18.32 -2.13
C PHE A 130 20.42 -19.39 -1.52
N ALA A 131 21.39 -18.99 -0.69
CA ALA A 131 22.33 -19.93 -0.06
C ALA A 131 21.62 -20.95 0.86
N THR A 132 20.60 -20.50 1.60
CA THR A 132 19.82 -21.34 2.51
C THR A 132 18.99 -22.36 1.72
N VAL A 133 18.29 -21.91 0.68
CA VAL A 133 17.48 -22.79 -0.18
C VAL A 133 18.38 -23.76 -0.94
N ALA A 134 19.52 -23.30 -1.46
CA ALA A 134 20.51 -24.14 -2.14
C ALA A 134 20.97 -25.31 -1.26
N GLY A 135 21.28 -25.05 0.02
CA GLY A 135 21.64 -26.12 0.96
C GLY A 135 20.50 -27.13 1.19
N TRP A 136 19.23 -26.71 1.14
CA TRP A 136 18.11 -27.64 1.20
C TRP A 136 17.98 -28.49 -0.07
N LEU A 137 18.37 -27.93 -1.23
CA LEU A 137 18.41 -28.67 -2.50
C LEU A 137 19.57 -29.65 -2.55
N ASP A 138 20.70 -29.37 -1.89
CA ASP A 138 21.80 -30.34 -1.72
C ASP A 138 21.32 -31.57 -0.93
N GLU A 139 20.59 -31.35 0.17
CA GLU A 139 19.99 -32.43 0.95
C GLU A 139 18.97 -33.24 0.12
N LEU A 140 18.17 -32.57 -0.71
CA LEU A 140 17.21 -33.24 -1.60
C LEU A 140 17.90 -34.06 -2.69
N ALA A 141 18.93 -33.52 -3.33
CA ALA A 141 19.67 -34.21 -4.38
C ALA A 141 20.39 -35.47 -3.87
N ALA A 142 20.85 -35.44 -2.61
CA ALA A 142 21.48 -36.59 -1.97
C ALA A 142 20.51 -37.76 -1.72
N ALA A 143 19.22 -37.47 -1.51
CA ALA A 143 18.17 -38.47 -1.29
C ALA A 143 16.83 -37.99 -1.90
N PRO A 144 16.63 -38.13 -3.22
CA PRO A 144 15.50 -37.52 -3.93
C PRO A 144 14.20 -38.30 -3.79
N ASP A 145 13.83 -38.65 -2.56
CA ASP A 145 12.64 -39.43 -2.23
C ASP A 145 11.49 -38.58 -1.67
N ALA A 146 10.35 -39.22 -1.42
CA ALA A 146 9.15 -38.58 -0.89
C ALA A 146 9.32 -38.04 0.55
N GLU A 147 10.22 -38.63 1.35
CA GLU A 147 10.46 -38.19 2.73
C GLU A 147 11.25 -36.88 2.74
N SER A 148 12.34 -36.82 1.97
CA SER A 148 13.14 -35.62 1.76
C SER A 148 12.32 -34.51 1.10
N ALA A 149 11.45 -34.84 0.14
CA ALA A 149 10.50 -33.89 -0.44
C ALA A 149 9.55 -33.32 0.62
N ALA A 150 9.02 -34.15 1.54
CA ALA A 150 8.17 -33.68 2.62
C ALA A 150 8.91 -32.77 3.63
N ILE A 151 10.20 -33.04 3.89
CA ILE A 151 11.05 -32.17 4.72
C ILE A 151 11.27 -30.81 4.04
N LEU A 152 11.61 -30.81 2.75
CA LEU A 152 11.76 -29.59 1.96
C LEU A 152 10.46 -28.77 1.95
N ALA A 153 9.31 -29.40 1.72
CA ALA A 153 8.01 -28.75 1.75
C ALA A 153 7.76 -28.00 3.08
N LYS A 154 8.10 -28.61 4.23
CA LYS A 154 7.97 -27.96 5.55
C LYS A 154 8.93 -26.78 5.74
N ARG A 155 10.14 -26.84 5.15
CA ARG A 155 11.11 -25.73 5.18
C ARG A 155 10.62 -24.58 4.30
N LEU A 156 10.18 -24.87 3.08
CA LEU A 156 9.58 -23.90 2.16
C LEU A 156 8.34 -23.22 2.76
N ALA A 157 7.43 -23.96 3.38
CA ALA A 157 6.22 -23.39 4.00
C ALA A 157 6.54 -22.43 5.16
N ARG A 158 7.52 -22.77 6.01
CA ARG A 158 8.01 -21.87 7.07
C ARG A 158 8.65 -20.62 6.48
N HIS A 159 9.47 -20.79 5.44
CA HIS A 159 10.11 -19.69 4.75
C HIS A 159 9.08 -18.72 4.13
N PHE A 160 8.08 -19.23 3.41
CA PHE A 160 7.00 -18.42 2.84
C PHE A 160 6.12 -17.77 3.90
N THR A 161 5.96 -18.39 5.07
CA THR A 161 5.26 -17.75 6.18
C THR A 161 6.02 -16.51 6.68
N ALA A 162 7.35 -16.61 6.81
CA ALA A 162 8.19 -15.45 7.16
C ALA A 162 8.18 -14.37 6.07
N TYR A 163 8.34 -14.76 4.80
CA TYR A 163 8.27 -13.85 3.65
C TYR A 163 6.93 -13.11 3.61
N ARG A 164 5.81 -13.83 3.68
CA ARG A 164 4.47 -13.23 3.71
C ARG A 164 4.30 -12.31 4.91
N ASN A 165 4.80 -12.64 6.10
CA ASN A 165 4.69 -11.74 7.24
C ASN A 165 5.48 -10.43 7.07
N ALA A 166 6.61 -10.48 6.37
CA ALA A 166 7.45 -9.31 6.10
C ALA A 166 6.85 -8.41 5.00
N HIS A 167 6.31 -9.02 3.94
CA HIS A 167 5.95 -8.34 2.70
C HIS A 167 4.44 -8.22 2.47
N LEU A 168 3.66 -9.10 3.10
CA LEU A 168 2.22 -9.24 2.90
C LEU A 168 1.53 -9.48 4.25
N PRO A 169 1.48 -8.50 5.18
CA PRO A 169 0.81 -8.62 6.47
C PRO A 169 -0.73 -8.67 6.28
N LEU A 170 -1.22 -9.74 5.64
CA LEU A 170 -2.58 -9.93 5.16
C LEU A 170 -3.49 -10.41 6.28
N ALA A 171 -3.01 -11.17 7.26
CA ALA A 171 -3.89 -11.75 8.29
C ALA A 171 -4.61 -10.69 9.16
N PRO A 172 -3.94 -9.62 9.65
CA PRO A 172 -4.63 -8.52 10.32
C PRO A 172 -5.59 -7.76 9.41
N LEU A 173 -5.20 -7.52 8.15
CA LEU A 173 -5.99 -6.80 7.15
C LEU A 173 -7.23 -7.60 6.72
N GLU A 174 -7.11 -8.90 6.49
CA GLU A 174 -8.22 -9.80 6.14
C GLU A 174 -9.26 -9.86 7.26
N ARG A 175 -8.82 -10.02 8.52
CA ARG A 175 -9.72 -10.00 9.68
C ARG A 175 -10.46 -8.66 9.75
N ARG A 176 -9.74 -7.56 9.53
CA ARG A 176 -10.33 -6.21 9.55
C ARG A 176 -11.29 -5.96 8.40
N PHE A 177 -10.97 -6.41 7.20
CA PHE A 177 -11.81 -6.28 6.02
C PHE A 177 -13.08 -7.12 6.14
N ARG A 178 -13.01 -8.31 6.76
CA ARG A 178 -14.22 -9.07 7.09
C ARG A 178 -15.12 -8.33 8.08
N ALA A 179 -14.53 -7.70 9.10
CA ALA A 179 -15.28 -6.87 10.05
C ALA A 179 -15.94 -5.67 9.34
N LEU A 180 -15.21 -4.99 8.46
CA LEU A 180 -15.74 -3.89 7.64
C LEU A 180 -16.86 -4.34 6.70
N LEU A 181 -16.68 -5.44 5.98
CA LEU A 181 -17.70 -6.02 5.09
C LEU A 181 -18.97 -6.38 5.85
N THR A 182 -18.81 -6.96 7.04
CA THR A 182 -19.93 -7.31 7.92
C THR A 182 -20.65 -6.05 8.40
N PHE A 183 -19.91 -5.05 8.87
CA PHE A 183 -20.46 -3.78 9.34
C PHE A 183 -21.20 -3.00 8.24
N LEU A 184 -20.62 -2.95 7.04
CA LEU A 184 -21.23 -2.26 5.91
C LEU A 184 -22.47 -2.98 5.40
N GLY A 185 -22.59 -4.30 5.59
CA GLY A 185 -23.77 -5.05 5.20
C GLY A 185 -24.08 -4.95 3.70
N GLY A 186 -23.03 -4.83 2.86
CA GLY A 186 -23.17 -4.63 1.42
C GLY A 186 -23.33 -3.16 0.97
N ARG A 187 -23.37 -2.19 1.88
CA ARG A 187 -23.31 -0.76 1.53
C ARG A 187 -21.98 -0.42 0.88
N ARG A 188 -22.05 0.40 -0.18
CA ARG A 188 -20.89 0.81 -0.98
C ARG A 188 -20.41 2.22 -0.68
N SER A 189 -21.32 3.12 -0.31
CA SER A 189 -20.98 4.47 0.12
C SER A 189 -20.70 4.47 1.62
N VAL A 190 -19.54 5.00 1.99
CA VAL A 190 -19.14 5.23 3.38
C VAL A 190 -19.10 6.73 3.65
N ALA A 191 -19.86 7.18 4.64
CA ALA A 191 -19.87 8.55 5.14
C ALA A 191 -18.97 8.72 6.38
N ASP A 192 -18.70 9.96 6.79
CA ASP A 192 -17.91 10.27 7.98
C ASP A 192 -18.43 9.58 9.26
N ASP A 193 -19.75 9.53 9.40
CA ASP A 193 -20.40 8.98 10.60
C ASP A 193 -20.37 7.44 10.61
N ASP A 194 -20.29 6.78 9.44
CA ASP A 194 -20.09 5.33 9.36
C ASP A 194 -18.73 4.89 9.92
N ILE A 195 -17.68 5.68 9.64
CA ILE A 195 -16.32 5.42 10.13
C ILE A 195 -16.28 5.57 11.64
N LEU A 196 -16.96 6.60 12.17
CA LEU A 196 -17.09 6.81 13.61
C LEU A 196 -17.87 5.68 14.28
N ASP A 197 -18.99 5.26 13.72
CA ASP A 197 -19.81 4.20 14.30
C ASP A 197 -19.10 2.84 14.29
N PHE A 198 -18.38 2.52 13.22
CA PHE A 198 -17.54 1.32 13.19
C PHE A 198 -16.44 1.38 14.25
N TRP A 199 -15.75 2.53 14.39
CA TRP A 199 -14.74 2.69 15.44
C TRP A 199 -15.34 2.52 16.84
N ARG A 200 -16.52 3.09 17.11
CA ARG A 200 -17.21 2.95 18.40
C ARG A 200 -17.57 1.50 18.70
N ALA A 201 -18.05 0.75 17.71
CA ALA A 201 -18.34 -0.67 17.86
C ALA A 201 -17.08 -1.46 18.25
N GLU A 202 -15.96 -1.17 17.62
CA GLU A 202 -14.67 -1.81 17.89
C GLU A 202 -14.05 -1.41 19.24
N MET A 203 -14.29 -0.18 19.70
CA MET A 203 -13.92 0.22 21.06
C MET A 203 -14.75 -0.55 22.10
N ALA A 204 -16.05 -0.76 21.84
CA ALA A 204 -16.95 -1.46 22.74
C ALA A 204 -16.68 -2.97 22.85
N THR A 205 -16.12 -3.59 21.80
CA THR A 205 -15.69 -5.01 21.83
C THR A 205 -14.35 -5.22 22.53
N GLY A 206 -13.65 -4.14 22.91
CA GLY A 206 -12.38 -4.22 23.64
C GLY A 206 -11.13 -4.30 22.75
N GLU A 207 -11.25 -4.22 21.42
CA GLU A 207 -10.09 -4.21 20.50
C GLU A 207 -9.28 -2.91 20.58
N ARG A 208 -9.90 -1.82 21.06
CA ARG A 208 -9.30 -0.49 21.29
C ARG A 208 -8.47 0.06 20.11
N PRO A 209 -8.93 -0.01 18.84
CA PRO A 209 -8.14 0.46 17.71
C PRO A 209 -8.01 1.99 17.71
N GLY A 210 -6.89 2.47 17.16
CA GLY A 210 -6.70 3.88 16.85
C GLY A 210 -7.76 4.39 15.87
N PHE A 211 -8.47 5.50 16.14
CA PHE A 211 -9.45 6.03 15.17
C PHE A 211 -8.82 6.31 13.80
N ARG A 212 -7.62 6.91 13.81
CA ARG A 212 -6.82 7.12 12.58
C ARG A 212 -6.54 5.81 11.83
N ILE A 213 -6.19 4.75 12.55
CA ILE A 213 -5.93 3.43 11.97
C ILE A 213 -7.22 2.86 11.36
N VAL A 214 -8.36 3.06 12.01
CA VAL A 214 -9.67 2.66 11.47
C VAL A 214 -9.97 3.40 10.15
N ALA A 215 -9.78 4.72 10.13
CA ALA A 215 -9.98 5.51 8.92
C ALA A 215 -9.03 5.08 7.78
N GLU A 216 -7.76 4.77 8.07
CA GLU A 216 -6.81 4.21 7.10
C GLU A 216 -7.31 2.89 6.51
N HIS A 217 -7.91 2.01 7.32
CA HIS A 217 -8.50 0.77 6.81
C HIS A 217 -9.68 1.00 5.86
N PHE A 218 -10.51 2.01 6.12
CA PHE A 218 -11.59 2.40 5.21
C PHE A 218 -11.04 2.96 3.89
N VAL A 219 -10.00 3.79 3.93
CA VAL A 219 -9.30 4.27 2.72
C VAL A 219 -8.81 3.08 1.89
N THR A 220 -8.09 2.13 2.50
CA THR A 220 -7.59 0.93 1.81
C THR A 220 -8.73 0.07 1.28
N PHE A 221 -9.81 -0.09 2.04
CA PHE A 221 -10.99 -0.84 1.64
C PHE A 221 -11.69 -0.23 0.41
N GLU A 222 -11.92 1.09 0.40
CA GLU A 222 -12.53 1.78 -0.74
C GLU A 222 -11.62 1.82 -1.98
N ALA A 223 -10.30 1.89 -1.79
CA ALA A 223 -9.34 1.77 -2.88
C ALA A 223 -9.39 0.37 -3.50
N ALA A 224 -9.38 -0.69 -2.66
CA ALA A 224 -9.51 -2.07 -3.11
C ALA A 224 -10.86 -2.32 -3.80
N GLY A 225 -11.95 -1.77 -3.26
CA GLY A 225 -13.29 -1.85 -3.85
C GLY A 225 -13.35 -1.25 -5.26
N ARG A 226 -12.82 -0.04 -5.45
CA ARG A 226 -12.77 0.62 -6.77
C ARG A 226 -11.92 -0.17 -7.77
N LEU A 227 -10.79 -0.73 -7.33
CA LEU A 227 -9.93 -1.55 -8.17
C LEU A 227 -10.64 -2.86 -8.60
N LEU A 228 -11.32 -3.52 -7.65
CA LEU A 228 -12.13 -4.71 -7.94
C LEU A 228 -13.32 -4.41 -8.85
N GLU A 229 -14.00 -3.27 -8.68
CA GLU A 229 -15.09 -2.85 -9.56
C GLU A 229 -14.60 -2.52 -10.97
N GLY A 230 -13.46 -1.83 -11.11
CA GLY A 230 -12.82 -1.60 -12.41
C GLY A 230 -12.49 -2.91 -13.11
N LEU A 231 -11.91 -3.87 -12.38
CA LEU A 231 -11.61 -5.20 -12.91
C LEU A 231 -12.87 -6.03 -13.21
N ALA A 232 -13.93 -5.91 -12.40
CA ALA A 232 -15.22 -6.58 -12.62
C ALA A 232 -15.96 -6.00 -13.83
N ALA A 233 -15.92 -4.68 -14.04
CA ALA A 233 -16.47 -4.02 -15.21
C ALA A 233 -15.75 -4.45 -16.50
N LEU A 234 -14.43 -4.63 -16.45
CA LEU A 234 -13.62 -5.14 -17.56
C LEU A 234 -13.81 -6.65 -17.83
N SER A 235 -14.33 -7.41 -16.85
CA SER A 235 -14.51 -8.86 -16.94
C SER A 235 -15.97 -9.29 -17.06
N ALA A 236 -16.92 -8.35 -17.00
CA ALA A 236 -18.34 -8.63 -17.19
C ALA A 236 -18.59 -9.01 -18.66
N PRO A 237 -19.11 -10.23 -18.94
CA PRO A 237 -19.42 -10.66 -20.30
C PRO A 237 -20.77 -10.06 -20.73
N ALA A 238 -20.81 -8.76 -20.96
CA ALA A 238 -21.67 -8.24 -22.02
C ALA A 238 -20.83 -8.38 -23.29
N ALA A 239 -21.28 -9.19 -24.26
CA ALA A 239 -20.54 -9.44 -25.50
C ALA A 239 -20.02 -8.09 -26.05
N LEU A 240 -18.71 -7.87 -25.95
CA LEU A 240 -18.05 -6.62 -26.37
C LEU A 240 -18.37 -6.32 -27.85
N ASP A 241 -18.55 -7.38 -28.63
CA ASP A 241 -18.99 -7.36 -30.03
C ASP A 241 -20.40 -6.77 -30.27
N ALA A 242 -21.24 -6.68 -29.23
CA ALA A 242 -22.59 -6.12 -29.33
C ALA A 242 -22.62 -4.58 -29.19
N HIS A 243 -21.49 -3.96 -28.83
CA HIS A 243 -21.37 -2.52 -28.64
C HIS A 243 -20.43 -1.91 -29.67
N ALA A 244 -20.98 -1.19 -30.65
CA ALA A 244 -20.18 -0.40 -31.59
C ALA A 244 -19.28 0.60 -30.82
N GLY A 245 -17.98 0.63 -31.14
CA GLY A 245 -16.98 1.47 -30.46
C GLY A 245 -16.48 0.90 -29.12
N TRP A 246 -16.58 -0.42 -28.89
CA TRP A 246 -16.05 -1.06 -27.70
C TRP A 246 -14.52 -0.99 -27.63
N GLU A 247 -13.82 -1.01 -28.76
CA GLU A 247 -12.35 -0.88 -28.82
C GLU A 247 -11.91 0.46 -28.25
N GLU A 248 -12.55 1.56 -28.66
CA GLU A 248 -12.25 2.92 -28.18
C GLU A 248 -12.57 3.09 -26.69
N ARG A 249 -13.62 2.41 -26.19
CA ARG A 249 -13.97 2.40 -24.76
C ARG A 249 -13.05 1.54 -23.92
N LEU A 250 -12.60 0.42 -24.45
CA LEU A 250 -11.62 -0.44 -23.80
C LEU A 250 -10.27 0.24 -23.78
N ASP A 251 -9.84 0.88 -24.87
CA ASP A 251 -8.63 1.69 -24.94
C ASP A 251 -8.72 2.93 -24.05
N ALA A 252 -9.89 3.56 -23.92
CA ALA A 252 -10.11 4.65 -22.96
C ALA A 252 -10.09 4.14 -21.50
N ALA A 253 -10.73 3.02 -21.19
CA ALA A 253 -10.74 2.46 -19.83
C ALA A 253 -9.39 1.87 -19.41
N LEU A 254 -8.68 1.21 -20.34
CA LEU A 254 -7.30 0.76 -20.18
C LEU A 254 -6.34 1.95 -20.17
N GLY A 255 -6.61 2.99 -20.95
CA GLY A 255 -5.93 4.27 -20.92
C GLY A 255 -6.08 4.95 -19.56
N ASP A 256 -7.28 4.99 -19.00
CA ASP A 256 -7.57 5.53 -17.65
C ASP A 256 -6.92 4.68 -16.55
N LEU A 257 -6.85 3.35 -16.72
CA LEU A 257 -6.15 2.45 -15.79
C LEU A 257 -4.62 2.52 -15.91
N ALA A 258 -4.09 2.75 -17.12
CA ALA A 258 -2.64 2.81 -17.39
C ALA A 258 -2.07 4.22 -17.17
N THR A 259 -2.87 5.27 -17.33
CA THR A 259 -2.54 6.65 -16.91
C THR A 259 -2.80 6.90 -15.44
N ALA A 260 -3.60 6.04 -14.79
CA ALA A 260 -3.55 5.84 -13.36
C ALA A 260 -2.27 5.07 -12.96
N GLU A 261 -1.09 5.57 -13.33
CA GLU A 261 0.00 5.48 -12.36
C GLU A 261 -0.59 6.06 -11.06
N PRO A 262 -0.56 5.35 -9.92
CA PRO A 262 -1.04 5.93 -8.69
C PRO A 262 -0.18 7.16 -8.45
N ALA A 263 -0.70 8.34 -8.79
CA ALA A 263 0.00 9.60 -8.61
C ALA A 263 0.55 9.57 -7.19
N ALA A 264 1.89 9.63 -7.04
CA ALA A 264 2.57 9.32 -5.78
C ALA A 264 1.76 9.88 -4.61
N ALA A 265 1.40 9.03 -3.64
CA ALA A 265 0.52 9.44 -2.55
C ALA A 265 1.03 10.76 -1.94
N LEU A 266 0.16 11.67 -1.55
CA LEU A 266 0.58 12.99 -1.05
C LEU A 266 1.56 12.86 0.14
N ALA A 267 1.41 11.78 0.93
CA ALA A 267 2.35 11.42 1.99
C ALA A 267 3.76 11.07 1.49
N THR A 268 3.89 10.37 0.36
CA THR A 268 5.17 10.08 -0.29
C THR A 268 5.83 11.35 -0.79
N LEU A 269 5.07 12.23 -1.45
CA LEU A 269 5.57 13.52 -1.92
C LEU A 269 6.10 14.40 -0.77
N LEU A 270 5.46 14.34 0.40
CA LEU A 270 5.93 15.04 1.60
C LEU A 270 7.18 14.40 2.22
N ALA A 271 7.29 13.07 2.19
CA ALA A 271 8.45 12.34 2.70
C ALA A 271 9.70 12.58 1.86
N ASP A 272 9.53 12.58 0.53
CA ASP A 272 10.61 12.80 -0.44
C ASP A 272 10.88 14.29 -0.72
N TRP A 273 10.33 15.17 0.14
CA TRP A 273 10.44 16.61 -0.05
C TRP A 273 11.91 17.08 0.01
N PRO A 274 12.39 17.88 -0.96
CA PRO A 274 13.78 18.34 -1.00
C PRO A 274 14.21 19.07 0.28
N GLU A 275 15.44 18.83 0.74
CA GLU A 275 15.96 19.45 1.97
C GLU A 275 16.15 20.98 1.86
N GLY A 276 16.38 21.49 0.66
CA GLY A 276 16.60 22.91 0.40
C GLY A 276 16.10 23.33 -0.99
N PRO A 277 15.67 24.58 -1.17
CA PRO A 277 15.48 25.64 -0.18
C PRO A 277 14.32 25.32 0.76
N LYS A 278 14.24 25.98 1.93
CA LYS A 278 13.25 25.68 2.98
C LYS A 278 11.85 26.20 2.64
N ILE A 279 11.26 25.69 1.55
CA ILE A 279 9.92 26.01 1.05
C ILE A 279 8.87 25.64 2.10
N LEU A 280 9.01 24.47 2.72
CA LEU A 280 8.24 24.02 3.87
C LEU A 280 9.16 23.86 5.08
N THR A 281 8.69 24.27 6.26
CA THR A 281 9.34 23.97 7.54
C THR A 281 9.03 22.54 7.99
N GLY A 282 9.77 22.01 8.98
CA GLY A 282 9.47 20.71 9.58
C GLY A 282 8.05 20.65 10.13
N ALA A 283 7.62 21.70 10.84
CA ALA A 283 6.26 21.79 11.39
C ALA A 283 5.18 21.85 10.30
N GLU A 284 5.39 22.65 9.24
CA GLU A 284 4.45 22.71 8.10
C GLU A 284 4.33 21.36 7.39
N ARG A 285 5.43 20.62 7.26
CA ARG A 285 5.42 19.26 6.69
C ARG A 285 4.65 18.28 7.58
N GLU A 286 4.87 18.33 8.88
CA GLU A 286 4.15 17.49 9.84
C GLU A 286 2.65 17.81 9.86
N ASP A 287 2.29 19.08 9.83
CA ASP A 287 0.90 19.52 9.78
C ASP A 287 0.20 19.07 8.49
N LEU A 288 0.86 19.23 7.33
CA LEU A 288 0.34 18.72 6.04
C LEU A 288 0.22 17.20 6.06
N ALA A 289 1.21 16.49 6.61
CA ALA A 289 1.16 15.05 6.73
C ALA A 289 -0.04 14.61 7.58
N ASP A 290 -0.34 15.28 8.69
CA ASP A 290 -1.50 14.97 9.53
C ASP A 290 -2.83 15.09 8.77
N PHE A 291 -3.02 16.15 7.98
CA PHE A 291 -4.26 16.35 7.21
C PHE A 291 -4.37 15.44 5.98
N LEU A 292 -3.26 15.18 5.29
CA LEU A 292 -3.25 14.48 4.00
C LEU A 292 -3.06 12.97 4.13
N ARG A 293 -2.76 12.47 5.33
CA ARG A 293 -2.56 11.04 5.62
C ARG A 293 -3.71 10.14 5.19
N LEU A 294 -4.94 10.64 5.26
CA LEU A 294 -6.15 9.91 4.91
C LEU A 294 -6.62 10.19 3.49
N GLU A 295 -5.74 10.55 2.54
CA GLU A 295 -6.11 10.76 1.14
C GLU A 295 -7.00 9.61 0.60
N PRO A 296 -8.18 9.89 -0.01
CA PRO A 296 -8.72 11.19 -0.43
C PRO A 296 -9.72 11.85 0.55
N TYR A 297 -9.69 11.53 1.84
CA TYR A 297 -10.72 11.97 2.80
C TYR A 297 -10.64 13.44 3.17
N HIS A 298 -9.49 14.09 2.99
CA HIS A 298 -9.37 15.55 3.14
C HIS A 298 -10.38 16.33 2.27
N ARG A 299 -10.80 15.75 1.13
CA ARG A 299 -11.82 16.31 0.23
C ARG A 299 -13.19 15.63 0.34
N THR A 300 -13.23 14.31 0.55
CA THR A 300 -14.49 13.53 0.51
C THR A 300 -15.14 13.31 1.87
N ARG A 301 -14.35 13.27 2.95
CA ARG A 301 -14.77 13.01 4.34
C ARG A 301 -14.01 13.92 5.30
N PRO A 302 -14.17 15.26 5.16
CA PRO A 302 -13.37 16.22 5.92
C PRO A 302 -13.57 16.10 7.43
N LEU A 303 -14.73 15.64 7.91
CA LEU A 303 -14.99 15.47 9.33
C LEU A 303 -14.19 14.30 9.92
N THR A 304 -13.99 13.22 9.16
CA THR A 304 -13.13 12.09 9.51
C THR A 304 -11.68 12.53 9.59
N THR A 305 -11.23 13.38 8.66
CA THR A 305 -9.91 14.00 8.74
C THR A 305 -9.76 14.83 10.02
N LEU A 306 -10.73 15.69 10.35
CA LEU A 306 -10.71 16.48 11.60
C LEU A 306 -10.68 15.59 12.86
N ARG A 307 -11.52 14.54 12.92
CA ARG A 307 -11.54 13.56 14.01
C ARG A 307 -10.19 12.86 14.17
N ALA A 308 -9.57 12.44 13.06
CA ALA A 308 -8.29 11.74 13.07
C ALA A 308 -7.14 12.64 13.53
N VAL A 309 -7.11 13.91 13.13
CA VAL A 309 -6.08 14.87 13.54
C VAL A 309 -6.25 15.27 15.00
N SER A 310 -7.48 15.62 15.40
CA SER A 310 -7.79 16.09 16.76
C SER A 310 -7.63 14.98 17.81
N PHE A 311 -8.37 13.88 17.67
CA PHE A 311 -8.44 12.83 18.69
C PHE A 311 -7.36 11.74 18.51
N GLY A 312 -6.76 11.62 17.31
CA GLY A 312 -5.66 10.68 17.09
C GLY A 312 -4.43 11.02 17.93
N ARG A 313 -4.17 12.31 18.21
CA ARG A 313 -3.10 12.78 19.10
C ARG A 313 -3.36 12.38 20.55
N VAL A 314 -4.60 12.58 21.03
CA VAL A 314 -5.04 12.15 22.39
C VAL A 314 -4.83 10.64 22.57
N GLN A 315 -5.34 9.84 21.64
CA GLN A 315 -5.25 8.39 21.71
C GLN A 315 -3.80 7.88 21.64
N SER A 316 -2.98 8.49 20.79
CA SER A 316 -1.54 8.20 20.73
C SER A 316 -0.83 8.56 22.04
N GLY A 317 -1.23 9.65 22.69
CA GLY A 317 -0.75 10.05 24.01
C GLY A 317 -1.08 9.03 25.09
N ILE A 318 -2.33 8.53 25.13
CA ILE A 318 -2.76 7.44 26.02
C ILE A 318 -1.90 6.20 25.78
N ALA A 319 -1.82 5.72 24.53
CA ALA A 319 -1.05 4.52 24.18
C ALA A 319 0.45 4.65 24.52
N ASN A 320 1.05 5.82 24.29
CA ASN A 320 2.44 6.08 24.66
C ASN A 320 2.67 6.03 26.17
N ARG A 321 1.72 6.52 26.96
CA ARG A 321 1.83 6.51 28.41
C ARG A 321 1.73 5.10 28.98
N LEU A 322 0.76 4.32 28.49
CA LEU A 322 0.61 2.91 28.87
C LEU A 322 1.86 2.11 28.53
N ARG A 323 2.45 2.32 27.35
CA ARG A 323 3.71 1.66 26.94
C ARG A 323 4.90 1.97 27.85
N ARG A 324 4.90 3.13 28.51
CA ARG A 324 5.94 3.54 29.47
C ARG A 324 5.63 3.10 30.91
N GLY A 325 4.61 2.26 31.11
CA GLY A 325 4.19 1.78 32.42
C GLY A 325 3.43 2.80 33.27
N GLY A 326 2.93 3.88 32.66
CA GLY A 326 2.10 4.87 33.36
C GLY A 326 0.63 4.44 33.45
N GLY A 327 -0.09 4.98 34.44
CA GLY A 327 -1.52 4.77 34.68
C GLY A 327 -2.18 5.95 35.39
N GLY A 328 -3.34 5.70 35.99
CA GLY A 328 -3.97 6.57 36.98
C GLY A 328 -4.59 7.85 36.42
N ALA A 329 -4.56 8.90 37.23
CA ALA A 329 -5.21 10.19 36.96
C ALA A 329 -4.83 10.80 35.60
N ALA A 330 -3.62 10.56 35.12
CA ALA A 330 -3.16 11.10 33.84
C ALA A 330 -3.76 10.39 32.61
N ILE A 331 -4.16 9.10 32.74
CA ILE A 331 -4.95 8.41 31.73
C ILE A 331 -6.40 8.90 31.79
N ALA A 332 -6.95 9.06 33.00
CA ALA A 332 -8.29 9.63 33.20
C ALA A 332 -8.43 11.03 32.60
N GLU A 333 -7.44 11.91 32.84
CA GLU A 333 -7.39 13.26 32.30
C GLU A 333 -7.38 13.26 30.77
N ARG A 334 -6.51 12.46 30.13
CA ARG A 334 -6.47 12.38 28.67
C ARG A 334 -7.73 11.75 28.07
N ALA A 335 -8.35 10.81 28.77
CA ALA A 335 -9.62 10.22 28.36
C ALA A 335 -10.77 11.24 28.31
N THR A 336 -10.64 12.42 28.92
CA THR A 336 -11.62 13.51 28.78
C THR A 336 -11.55 14.24 27.42
N CYS A 337 -10.48 14.03 26.64
CA CYS A 337 -10.22 14.74 25.40
C CYS A 337 -10.17 16.28 25.52
N LEU A 338 -9.96 16.84 26.71
CA LEU A 338 -9.85 18.30 26.91
C LEU A 338 -8.63 18.92 26.21
N GLU A 339 -7.55 18.15 26.02
CA GLU A 339 -6.35 18.58 25.30
C GLU A 339 -6.48 18.51 23.77
N ALA A 340 -7.62 18.03 23.25
CA ALA A 340 -7.84 17.89 21.81
C ALA A 340 -7.98 19.27 21.13
N GLU A 341 -7.26 19.48 20.04
CA GLU A 341 -7.33 20.70 19.24
C GLU A 341 -8.72 20.83 18.59
N SER A 342 -9.33 22.01 18.67
CA SER A 342 -10.69 22.23 18.17
C SER A 342 -10.74 22.23 16.64
N TYR A 343 -11.92 21.95 16.08
CA TYR A 343 -12.11 21.95 14.62
C TYR A 343 -11.95 23.35 14.00
N ALA A 344 -12.25 24.41 14.75
CA ALA A 344 -11.99 25.79 14.32
C ALA A 344 -10.49 26.07 14.19
N GLU A 345 -9.69 25.68 15.19
CA GLU A 345 -8.23 25.81 15.16
C GLU A 345 -7.62 25.01 14.01
N LEU A 346 -8.08 23.76 13.82
CA LEU A 346 -7.66 22.92 12.70
C LEU A 346 -7.97 23.54 11.33
N ARG A 347 -9.17 24.14 11.17
CA ARG A 347 -9.54 24.84 9.94
C ARG A 347 -8.66 26.06 9.71
N THR A 348 -8.37 26.85 10.74
CA THR A 348 -7.43 27.97 10.62
C THR A 348 -6.03 27.49 10.23
N ARG A 349 -5.53 26.41 10.85
CA ARG A 349 -4.23 25.80 10.52
C ARG A 349 -4.19 25.33 9.06
N ALA A 350 -5.25 24.67 8.58
CA ALA A 350 -5.37 24.26 7.18
C ALA A 350 -5.36 25.46 6.21
N GLY A 351 -6.10 26.53 6.51
CA GLY A 351 -6.11 27.76 5.70
C GLY A 351 -4.75 28.46 5.65
N LEU A 352 -4.01 28.48 6.77
CA LEU A 352 -2.65 29.02 6.80
C LEU A 352 -1.69 28.21 5.91
N LEU A 353 -1.81 26.88 5.91
CA LEU A 353 -1.02 26.01 5.03
C LEU A 353 -1.37 26.21 3.55
N ALA A 354 -2.66 26.29 3.21
CA ALA A 354 -3.11 26.56 1.84
C ALA A 354 -2.62 27.93 1.34
N ALA A 355 -2.74 28.98 2.17
CA ALA A 355 -2.24 30.32 1.85
C ALA A 355 -0.71 30.35 1.69
N HIS A 356 0.03 29.60 2.51
CA HIS A 356 1.48 29.46 2.39
C HIS A 356 1.89 28.75 1.10
N LEU A 357 1.30 27.60 0.79
CA LEU A 357 1.56 26.87 -0.45
C LEU A 357 1.22 27.70 -1.69
N GLY A 358 0.09 28.43 -1.67
CA GLY A 358 -0.27 29.37 -2.73
C GLY A 358 0.75 30.51 -2.88
N ARG A 359 1.34 30.99 -1.78
CA ARG A 359 2.45 31.95 -1.83
C ARG A 359 3.70 31.35 -2.46
N MET A 360 4.06 30.12 -2.09
CA MET A 360 5.22 29.43 -2.64
C MET A 360 5.09 29.21 -4.15
N LEU A 361 3.90 28.86 -4.65
CA LEU A 361 3.64 28.76 -6.09
C LEU A 361 3.81 30.10 -6.82
N ARG A 362 3.32 31.20 -6.25
CA ARG A 362 3.52 32.54 -6.83
C ARG A 362 5.00 32.91 -6.91
N ILE A 363 5.77 32.63 -5.86
CA ILE A 363 7.22 32.84 -5.85
C ILE A 363 7.89 31.98 -6.93
N ALA A 364 7.54 30.69 -7.05
CA ALA A 364 8.06 29.81 -8.09
C ALA A 364 7.81 30.36 -9.50
N ALA A 365 6.60 30.85 -9.76
CA ALA A 365 6.25 31.48 -11.04
C ALA A 365 7.09 32.75 -11.31
N ALA A 366 7.28 33.62 -10.31
CA ALA A 366 8.09 34.83 -10.44
C ALA A 366 9.58 34.57 -10.68
N LEU A 367 10.10 33.43 -10.20
CA LEU A 367 11.47 33.01 -10.45
C LEU A 367 11.69 32.49 -11.87
N ARG A 368 10.65 31.96 -12.53
CA ARG A 368 10.71 31.42 -13.91
C ARG A 368 10.58 32.47 -15.01
N ILE A 369 9.83 33.54 -14.75
CA ILE A 369 9.52 34.55 -15.77
C ILE A 369 10.65 35.59 -15.85
N ALA A 370 11.51 35.43 -16.86
CA ALA A 370 12.64 36.31 -17.13
C ALA A 370 12.26 37.59 -17.91
N ASP A 371 11.35 37.46 -18.88
CA ASP A 371 10.86 38.58 -19.70
C ASP A 371 9.49 39.05 -19.21
N ARG A 372 9.39 40.34 -18.89
CA ARG A 372 8.21 40.97 -18.26
C ARG A 372 7.54 42.00 -19.14
N ASP A 373 8.23 42.43 -20.20
CA ASP A 373 7.85 43.59 -20.99
C ASP A 373 6.67 43.27 -21.92
N ALA A 374 6.51 41.99 -22.30
CA ALA A 374 5.42 41.50 -23.14
C ALA A 374 4.19 40.95 -22.35
N LEU A 375 4.18 41.03 -21.02
CA LEU A 375 3.12 40.44 -20.21
C LEU A 375 1.89 41.37 -20.06
N PRO A 376 0.67 40.81 -20.03
CA PRO A 376 -0.54 41.58 -19.69
C PRO A 376 -0.42 42.26 -18.32
N GLU A 377 -1.07 43.42 -18.15
CA GLU A 377 -0.99 44.22 -16.92
C GLU A 377 -1.34 43.43 -15.65
N ALA A 378 -2.39 42.60 -15.71
CA ALA A 378 -2.80 41.75 -14.61
C ALA A 378 -1.72 40.72 -14.21
N VAL A 379 -0.97 40.19 -15.17
CA VAL A 379 0.12 39.24 -14.94
C VAL A 379 1.34 39.96 -14.36
N ARG A 380 1.65 41.17 -14.84
CA ARG A 380 2.72 41.99 -14.29
C ARG A 380 2.47 42.35 -12.82
N GLY A 381 1.26 42.78 -12.49
CA GLY A 381 0.86 43.06 -11.10
C GLY A 381 0.95 41.83 -10.19
N ALA A 382 0.59 40.64 -10.69
CA ALA A 382 0.74 39.39 -9.95
C ALA A 382 2.21 39.02 -9.70
N LEU A 383 3.11 39.29 -10.66
CA LEU A 383 4.55 39.05 -10.52
C LEU A 383 5.20 40.02 -9.53
N GLU A 384 4.83 41.30 -9.55
CA GLU A 384 5.30 42.28 -8.58
C GLU A 384 4.88 41.90 -7.15
N ALA A 385 3.66 41.41 -6.97
CA ALA A 385 3.19 40.89 -5.70
C ALA A 385 3.98 39.64 -5.25
N ALA A 386 4.28 38.74 -6.17
CA ALA A 386 5.10 37.55 -5.91
C ALA A 386 6.55 37.90 -5.54
N GLU A 387 7.12 38.96 -6.12
CA GLU A 387 8.43 39.48 -5.74
C GLU A 387 8.45 40.20 -4.40
N ALA A 388 7.37 40.90 -4.07
CA ALA A 388 7.19 41.43 -2.72
C ALA A 388 7.12 40.28 -1.70
N ASP A 389 6.41 39.19 -2.02
CA ASP A 389 6.37 37.98 -1.21
C ASP A 389 7.76 37.35 -1.06
N LEU A 390 8.51 37.17 -2.16
CA LEU A 390 9.89 36.67 -2.14
C LEU A 390 10.79 37.51 -1.22
N ARG A 391 10.72 38.85 -1.33
CA ARG A 391 11.50 39.77 -0.50
C ARG A 391 11.13 39.75 0.98
N ARG A 392 9.94 39.26 1.34
CA ARG A 392 9.48 39.13 2.74
C ARG A 392 9.90 37.82 3.38
N VAL A 393 10.13 36.76 2.60
CA VAL A 393 10.54 35.47 3.14
C VAL A 393 11.97 35.58 3.71
N ARG A 394 12.13 35.15 4.96
CA ARG A 394 13.40 35.09 5.69
C ARG A 394 13.66 33.65 6.12
N ARG A 395 13.82 32.75 5.14
CA ARG A 395 14.05 31.32 5.34
C ARG A 395 15.41 30.91 4.77
N ALA A 396 16.00 29.86 5.31
CA ALA A 396 17.26 29.32 4.81
C ALA A 396 17.15 28.92 3.32
N GLY A 397 18.11 29.35 2.50
CA GLY A 397 18.16 29.09 1.06
C GLY A 397 17.34 30.06 0.20
N PHE A 398 16.77 31.13 0.79
CA PHE A 398 16.06 32.20 0.04
C PHE A 398 16.95 33.41 -0.29
N ASP A 399 18.22 33.36 0.09
CA ASP A 399 19.26 34.36 -0.11
C ASP A 399 20.05 34.16 -1.42
N ASP A 400 20.20 32.91 -1.88
CA ASP A 400 20.74 32.59 -3.20
C ASP A 400 19.62 32.39 -4.23
N ARG A 401 19.47 33.36 -5.15
CA ARG A 401 18.42 33.31 -6.18
C ARG A 401 18.60 32.13 -7.15
N ALA A 402 19.83 31.74 -7.47
CA ALA A 402 20.09 30.65 -8.41
C ALA A 402 19.73 29.30 -7.78
N GLY A 403 20.21 29.04 -6.55
CA GLY A 403 19.83 27.88 -5.76
C GLY A 403 18.33 27.83 -5.45
N LEU A 404 17.71 28.98 -5.18
CA LEU A 404 16.27 29.09 -4.95
C LEU A 404 15.47 28.68 -6.20
N SER A 405 15.82 29.19 -7.38
CA SER A 405 15.17 28.80 -8.64
C SER A 405 15.33 27.31 -8.92
N ALA A 406 16.53 26.76 -8.74
CA ALA A 406 16.79 25.33 -8.96
C ALA A 406 15.98 24.45 -8.02
N GLY A 407 15.89 24.81 -6.74
CA GLY A 407 15.15 24.02 -5.77
C GLY A 407 13.63 24.15 -5.89
N PHE A 408 13.10 25.31 -6.31
CA PHE A 408 11.69 25.41 -6.69
C PHE A 408 11.37 24.57 -7.94
N ALA A 409 12.26 24.51 -8.93
CA ALA A 409 12.08 23.63 -10.09
C ALA A 409 12.08 22.15 -9.70
N ALA A 410 12.96 21.73 -8.77
CA ALA A 410 12.99 20.37 -8.27
C ALA A 410 11.72 19.99 -7.47
N ALA A 411 11.17 20.94 -6.71
CA ALA A 411 9.96 20.73 -5.90
C ALA A 411 8.64 20.97 -6.66
N GLU A 412 8.68 21.48 -7.89
CA GLU A 412 7.49 22.00 -8.61
C GLU A 412 6.33 20.99 -8.72
N PRO A 413 6.56 19.71 -9.13
CA PRO A 413 5.47 18.74 -9.24
C PRO A 413 4.81 18.45 -7.88
N ALA A 414 5.62 18.31 -6.82
CA ALA A 414 5.14 18.07 -5.47
C ALA A 414 4.42 19.29 -4.90
N LEU A 415 4.97 20.49 -5.12
CA LEU A 415 4.42 21.75 -4.64
C LEU A 415 3.03 22.03 -5.24
N LEU A 416 2.86 21.79 -6.55
CA LEU A 416 1.56 21.95 -7.23
C LEU A 416 0.51 21.01 -6.63
N ARG A 417 0.83 19.73 -6.49
CA ARG A 417 -0.11 18.73 -5.94
C ARG A 417 -0.47 19.00 -4.48
N LEU A 418 0.50 19.37 -3.65
CA LEU A 418 0.24 19.72 -2.25
C LEU A 418 -0.59 21.00 -2.13
N ALA A 419 -0.31 22.01 -2.95
CA ALA A 419 -1.09 23.25 -2.96
C ALA A 419 -2.55 23.00 -3.37
N GLU A 420 -2.77 22.16 -4.39
CA GLU A 420 -4.10 21.75 -4.81
C GLU A 420 -4.83 21.00 -3.69
N ALA A 421 -4.20 19.99 -3.09
CA ALA A 421 -4.78 19.21 -2.00
C ALA A 421 -5.09 20.06 -0.75
N ALA A 422 -4.20 20.99 -0.38
CA ALA A 422 -4.42 21.91 0.73
C ALA A 422 -5.59 22.87 0.46
N ALA A 423 -5.70 23.38 -0.77
CA ALA A 423 -6.82 24.23 -1.17
C ALA A 423 -8.15 23.45 -1.25
N GLU A 424 -8.13 22.18 -1.69
CA GLU A 424 -9.28 21.30 -1.63
C GLU A 424 -9.73 21.00 -0.20
N LEU A 425 -8.78 20.74 0.70
CA LEU A 425 -9.04 20.59 2.13
C LEU A 425 -9.71 21.85 2.69
N GLU A 426 -9.14 23.03 2.45
CA GLU A 426 -9.71 24.30 2.92
C GLU A 426 -11.14 24.49 2.41
N ARG A 427 -11.39 24.31 1.11
CA ARG A 427 -12.74 24.38 0.53
C ARG A 427 -13.70 23.37 1.13
N SER A 428 -13.23 22.16 1.40
CA SER A 428 -14.06 21.08 1.97
C SER A 428 -14.40 21.35 3.43
N LEU A 429 -13.46 21.90 4.21
CA LEU A 429 -13.70 22.36 5.58
C LEU A 429 -14.64 23.56 5.63
N ASP A 430 -14.53 24.50 4.70
CA ASP A 430 -15.46 25.62 4.55
C ASP A 430 -16.86 25.14 4.17
N GLY A 431 -16.95 24.18 3.25
CA GLY A 431 -18.19 23.51 2.88
C GLY A 431 -18.83 22.83 4.08
N LEU A 432 -18.06 22.04 4.82
CA LEU A 432 -18.51 21.38 6.05
C LEU A 432 -19.02 22.41 7.05
N ALA A 433 -18.25 23.47 7.34
CA ALA A 433 -18.61 24.50 8.31
C ALA A 433 -19.92 25.24 7.97
N ARG A 434 -20.23 25.43 6.68
CA ARG A 434 -21.50 26.03 6.23
C ARG A 434 -22.71 25.16 6.52
N HIS A 435 -22.56 23.84 6.39
CA HIS A 435 -23.67 22.89 6.57
C HIS A 435 -23.78 22.33 7.98
N ARG A 436 -22.64 22.21 8.68
CA ARG A 436 -22.50 21.69 10.03
C ARG A 436 -21.48 22.56 10.78
N PRO A 437 -21.92 23.53 11.61
CA PRO A 437 -21.02 24.43 12.32
C PRO A 437 -19.97 23.66 13.15
N LEU A 438 -18.70 23.94 12.91
CA LEU A 438 -17.58 23.21 13.53
C LEU A 438 -17.57 23.35 15.06
N ASP A 439 -17.96 24.52 15.57
CA ASP A 439 -18.04 24.80 17.02
C ASP A 439 -19.11 23.98 17.74
N ALA A 440 -20.13 23.50 17.01
CA ALA A 440 -21.13 22.58 17.55
C ALA A 440 -20.71 21.11 17.36
N LEU A 441 -20.03 20.79 16.27
CA LEU A 441 -19.56 19.43 15.99
C LEU A 441 -18.44 18.99 16.93
N PHE A 442 -17.47 19.86 17.21
CA PHE A 442 -16.31 19.48 18.01
C PHE A 442 -16.69 19.02 19.43
N PRO A 443 -17.53 19.74 20.21
CA PRO A 443 -17.96 19.27 21.52
C PRO A 443 -18.71 17.94 21.47
N ALA A 444 -19.59 17.75 20.47
CA ALA A 444 -20.34 16.50 20.31
C ALA A 444 -19.42 15.31 20.03
N ASP A 445 -18.47 15.46 19.11
CA ASP A 445 -17.48 14.41 18.84
C ASP A 445 -16.55 14.21 20.04
N ARG A 446 -16.09 15.28 20.70
CA ARG A 446 -15.26 15.18 21.91
C ARG A 446 -15.93 14.33 22.98
N ASP A 447 -17.22 14.54 23.23
CA ASP A 447 -17.97 13.77 24.22
C ASP A 447 -18.07 12.29 23.81
N ILE A 448 -18.28 11.99 22.51
CA ILE A 448 -18.26 10.61 21.98
C ILE A 448 -16.92 9.93 22.23
N PHE A 449 -15.81 10.60 21.86
CA PHE A 449 -14.46 10.08 22.05
C PHE A 449 -14.13 9.92 23.53
N ALA A 450 -14.52 10.88 24.36
CA ALA A 450 -14.27 10.84 25.79
C ALA A 450 -14.99 9.67 26.48
N VAL A 451 -16.26 9.44 26.14
CA VAL A 451 -17.01 8.27 26.63
C VAL A 451 -16.33 6.97 26.19
N ALA A 452 -15.93 6.85 24.92
CA ALA A 452 -15.28 5.65 24.41
C ALA A 452 -13.91 5.41 25.08
N PHE A 453 -13.10 6.44 25.29
CA PHE A 453 -11.82 6.33 25.99
C PHE A 453 -11.98 6.02 27.48
N ALA A 454 -12.90 6.70 28.18
CA ALA A 454 -13.16 6.44 29.58
C ALA A 454 -13.62 5.00 29.82
N ALA A 455 -14.53 4.48 28.98
CA ALA A 455 -14.96 3.09 29.05
C ALA A 455 -13.81 2.11 28.72
N ALA A 456 -13.06 2.39 27.66
CA ALA A 456 -12.00 1.50 27.21
C ALA A 456 -10.82 1.43 28.19
N TYR A 457 -10.45 2.53 28.84
CA TYR A 457 -9.25 2.62 29.69
C TYR A 457 -9.57 2.72 31.19
N ALA A 458 -10.78 2.35 31.62
CA ALA A 458 -11.22 2.48 33.02
C ALA A 458 -10.31 1.74 34.00
N GLY A 459 -9.83 0.54 33.63
CA GLY A 459 -8.95 -0.26 34.50
C GLY A 459 -7.59 0.41 34.71
N GLU A 460 -6.99 0.93 33.64
CA GLU A 460 -5.70 1.62 33.67
C GLU A 460 -5.79 3.02 34.30
N ALA A 461 -6.96 3.65 34.25
CA ALA A 461 -7.23 4.92 34.90
C ALA A 461 -7.42 4.79 36.42
N ALA A 462 -7.85 3.61 36.90
CA ALA A 462 -8.05 3.31 38.32
C ALA A 462 -6.80 2.74 39.02
N ALA A 463 -5.82 2.27 38.24
CA ALA A 463 -4.52 1.77 38.70
C ALA A 463 -3.53 2.91 38.92
#